data_AF-A0A951L7R3-F1
#
_entry.id   AF-A0A951L7R3-F1
#
_cell.length_a   1.000
_cell.length_b   1.000
_cell.length_c   1.000
_cell.angle_alpha   90.00
_cell.angle_beta   90.00
_cell.angle_gamma   90.00
#
_symmetry.space_group_name_H-M   'P 1'
#
loop_
_entity.id
_entity.type
_entity.pdbx_description
1 polymer ?
#
loop_
_entity_poly.entity_id
_entity_poly.type
_entity_poly.pdbx_seq_one_letter_code
_entity_poly.pdbx_strand_id
1 'polypeptide(L)'
;MNPQTAARIRAYLDAASHAGDSDGAMFRPLRHNGKRPEERRRMDPDAINRVVRKYAAALGLDRGYSAHSMRATFITTALENGAKLEDVQKAAGHRDPSTTKLYDRRRYNPEKAASFFRRIEPHWSSGREYAKSWPRLRSPR
;
A
#
# COMPACT_ATOMS: atom_id res chain seq x y z
N MET A 1 -3.98 1.99 12.01
CA MET A 1 -2.52 2.11 12.21
C MET A 1 -2.01 0.84 12.88
N ASN A 2 -0.86 0.30 12.47
CA ASN A 2 -0.28 -0.89 13.10
C ASN A 2 0.04 -0.61 14.59
N PRO A 3 -0.33 -1.50 15.53
CA PRO A 3 -0.14 -1.27 16.97
C PRO A 3 1.32 -1.13 17.39
N GLN A 4 2.26 -1.83 16.73
CA GLN A 4 3.69 -1.67 16.97
C GLN A 4 4.17 -0.29 16.53
N THR A 5 3.72 0.20 15.37
CA THR A 5 4.03 1.57 14.90
C THR A 5 3.53 2.60 15.90
N ALA A 6 2.29 2.44 16.39
CA ALA A 6 1.72 3.33 17.40
C ALA A 6 2.54 3.35 18.70
N ALA A 7 2.98 2.17 19.17
CA ALA A 7 3.81 2.06 20.37
C ALA A 7 5.17 2.76 20.19
N ARG A 8 5.83 2.59 19.03
CA ARG A 8 7.12 3.25 18.75
C ARG A 8 6.99 4.77 18.64
N ILE A 9 5.90 5.24 18.06
CA ILE A 9 5.57 6.67 18.00
C ILE A 9 5.45 7.25 19.41
N ARG A 10 4.69 6.60 20.31
CA ARG A 10 4.50 7.08 21.68
C ARG A 10 5.83 7.11 22.44
N ALA A 11 6.59 6.02 22.38
CA ALA A 11 7.91 5.94 23.01
C ALA A 11 8.86 7.07 22.54
N TYR A 12 8.80 7.44 21.25
CA TYR A 12 9.54 8.58 20.73
C TYR A 12 9.05 9.91 21.30
N LEU A 13 7.74 10.17 21.32
CA LEU A 13 7.17 11.42 21.83
C LEU A 13 7.47 11.63 23.32
N ASP A 14 7.44 10.55 24.10
CA ASP A 14 7.81 10.54 25.51
C ASP A 14 9.29 10.88 25.69
N ALA A 15 10.17 10.18 24.96
CA ALA A 15 11.61 10.41 24.99
C ALA A 15 12.00 11.83 24.50
N ALA A 16 11.24 12.39 23.57
CA ALA A 16 11.43 13.74 23.06
C ALA A 16 10.71 14.82 23.89
N SER A 17 10.05 14.42 24.99
CA SER A 17 9.43 15.30 25.99
C SER A 17 8.45 16.33 25.44
N HIS A 18 7.70 15.99 24.40
CA HIS A 18 6.68 16.87 23.82
C HIS A 18 5.37 16.14 23.46
N ALA A 19 5.11 14.99 24.08
CA ALA A 19 3.87 14.23 23.90
C ALA A 19 2.60 15.05 24.21
N GLY A 20 2.69 16.05 25.10
CA GLY A 20 1.58 16.94 25.45
C GLY A 20 1.36 18.13 24.50
N ASP A 21 2.25 18.38 23.54
CA ASP A 21 2.13 19.51 22.59
C ASP A 21 1.44 19.04 21.30
N SER A 22 0.11 18.96 21.34
CA SER A 22 -0.73 18.48 20.23
C SER A 22 -0.67 19.36 18.98
N ASP A 23 -0.37 20.65 19.15
CA ASP A 23 -0.32 21.63 18.06
C ASP A 23 1.07 21.71 17.40
N GLY A 24 2.08 21.10 18.04
CA GLY A 24 3.44 21.09 17.54
C GLY A 24 3.68 20.01 16.49
N ALA A 25 4.73 20.19 15.68
CA ALA A 25 5.17 19.15 14.76
C ALA A 25 5.58 17.88 15.53
N MET A 26 5.06 16.74 15.10
CA MET A 26 5.36 15.43 15.69
C MET A 26 6.84 15.07 15.58
N PHE A 27 7.44 15.25 14.41
CA PHE A 27 8.89 15.07 14.24
C PHE A 27 9.57 16.44 14.18
N ARG A 28 10.46 16.69 15.14
CA ARG A 28 11.21 17.95 15.27
C ARG A 28 12.69 17.72 14.97
N PRO A 29 13.39 18.68 14.33
CA PRO A 29 14.83 18.59 14.15
C PRO A 29 15.54 18.35 15.49
N LEU A 30 16.51 17.43 15.50
CA LEU A 30 17.41 17.30 16.63
C LEU A 30 18.38 18.49 16.64
N ARG A 31 18.81 18.91 17.83
CA ARG A 31 19.75 20.02 18.02
C ARG A 31 20.98 19.82 17.12
N HIS A 32 21.22 20.76 16.22
CA HIS A 32 22.47 20.84 15.48
C HIS A 32 23.28 22.02 16.03
N ASN A 33 24.50 21.75 16.50
CA ASN A 33 25.45 22.75 16.98
C ASN A 33 24.97 23.62 18.17
N GLY A 34 24.39 22.99 19.21
CA GLY A 34 24.04 23.65 20.48
C GLY A 34 22.80 24.55 20.45
N LYS A 35 22.34 25.00 19.28
CA LYS A 35 21.12 25.81 19.15
C LYS A 35 19.86 24.97 19.36
N ARG A 36 18.95 25.44 20.23
CA ARG A 36 17.59 24.90 20.31
C ARG A 36 16.91 25.16 18.95
N PRO A 37 16.41 24.14 18.25
CA PRO A 37 15.45 24.37 17.19
C PRO A 37 14.27 25.15 17.78
N GLU A 38 13.64 26.01 16.97
CA GLU A 38 12.34 26.59 17.33
C GLU A 38 11.40 25.46 17.75
N GLU A 39 10.71 25.65 18.88
CA GLU A 39 10.05 24.56 19.61
C GLU A 39 9.01 23.81 18.79
N ARG A 40 8.49 24.42 17.71
CA ARG A 40 7.45 23.84 16.84
C ARG A 40 7.89 23.63 15.39
N ARG A 41 9.18 23.77 15.07
CA ARG A 41 9.65 23.59 13.70
C ARG A 41 9.53 22.13 13.24
N ARG A 42 8.93 21.91 12.08
CA ARG A 42 8.85 20.59 11.42
C ARG A 42 10.23 20.10 10.97
N MET A 43 10.46 18.80 11.10
CA MET A 43 11.64 18.14 10.53
C MET A 43 11.65 18.27 9.00
N ASP A 44 12.84 18.45 8.45
CA ASP A 44 13.05 18.45 7.01
C ASP A 44 12.86 17.03 6.43
N PRO A 45 12.11 16.85 5.33
CA PRO A 45 11.94 15.54 4.70
C PRO A 45 13.26 14.85 4.33
N ASP A 46 14.28 15.60 3.93
CA ASP A 46 15.59 15.04 3.61
C ASP A 46 16.31 14.52 4.86
N ALA A 47 16.06 15.13 6.02
CA ALA A 47 16.59 14.63 7.29
C ALA A 47 16.02 13.24 7.61
N ILE A 48 14.73 13.01 7.33
CA ILE A 48 14.12 11.68 7.48
C ILE A 48 14.83 10.66 6.58
N ASN A 49 15.07 11.03 5.31
CA ASN A 49 15.76 10.14 4.38
C ASN A 49 17.21 9.83 4.81
N ARG A 50 17.92 10.82 5.37
CA ARG A 50 19.26 10.64 5.95
C ARG A 50 19.24 9.68 7.14
N VAL A 51 18.24 9.80 8.02
CA VAL A 51 18.07 8.89 9.17
C VAL A 51 17.86 7.45 8.69
N VAL A 52 16.96 7.24 7.72
CA VAL A 52 16.71 5.91 7.14
C VAL A 52 18.00 5.32 6.56
N ARG A 53 18.73 6.10 5.75
CA ARG A 53 19.99 5.67 5.15
C ARG A 53 21.07 5.35 6.20
N LYS A 54 21.18 6.16 7.25
CA LYS A 54 22.12 5.93 8.35
C LYS A 54 21.89 4.57 9.02
N TYR A 55 20.64 4.27 9.36
CA TYR A 55 20.32 3.00 10.03
C TYR A 55 20.39 1.81 9.07
N ALA A 56 20.05 1.98 7.79
CA ALA A 56 20.27 0.94 6.79
C ALA A 56 21.76 0.58 6.67
N ALA A 57 22.63 1.60 6.55
CA ALA A 57 24.08 1.37 6.52
C ALA A 57 24.61 0.67 7.78
N ALA A 58 24.10 1.04 8.96
CA ALA A 58 24.47 0.40 10.22
C ALA A 58 24.05 -1.09 10.30
N LEU A 59 23.06 -1.51 9.51
CA LEU A 59 22.63 -2.90 9.39
C LEU A 59 23.36 -3.66 8.27
N GLY A 60 24.36 -3.06 7.61
CA GLY A 60 25.03 -3.67 6.46
C GLY A 60 24.15 -3.73 5.22
N LEU A 61 23.25 -2.75 5.05
CA LEU A 61 22.37 -2.64 3.89
C LEU A 61 22.90 -1.57 2.94
N ASP A 62 23.57 -2.01 1.88
CA ASP A 62 24.54 -1.21 1.15
C ASP A 62 23.92 -0.13 0.24
N ARG A 63 22.78 -0.42 -0.41
CA ARG A 63 22.19 0.45 -1.45
C ARG A 63 20.67 0.31 -1.54
N GLY A 64 20.01 1.36 -2.04
CA GLY A 64 18.58 1.36 -2.38
C GLY A 64 17.63 1.72 -1.24
N TYR A 65 18.10 1.73 0.01
CA TYR A 65 17.27 2.06 1.17
C TYR A 65 17.07 3.57 1.33
N SER A 66 15.81 3.96 1.43
CA SER A 66 15.32 5.34 1.49
C SER A 66 13.87 5.36 1.97
N ALA A 67 13.37 6.53 2.36
CA ALA A 67 11.95 6.69 2.68
C ALA A 67 11.03 6.29 1.50
N HIS A 68 11.48 6.58 0.26
CA HIS A 68 10.75 6.17 -0.94
C HIS A 68 10.72 4.65 -1.11
N SER A 69 11.84 3.95 -0.90
CA SER A 69 11.88 2.48 -0.97
C SER A 69 10.99 1.82 0.09
N MET A 70 10.91 2.38 1.31
CA MET A 70 10.02 1.88 2.36
C MET A 70 8.54 2.02 1.95
N ARG A 71 8.19 3.12 1.28
CA ARG A 71 6.85 3.30 0.70
C ARG A 71 6.57 2.25 -0.38
N ALA A 72 7.53 1.99 -1.27
CA ALA A 72 7.40 0.94 -2.28
C ALA A 72 7.18 -0.44 -1.65
N THR A 73 7.95 -0.79 -0.61
CA THR A 73 7.76 -2.04 0.15
C THR A 73 6.39 -2.09 0.80
N PHE A 74 5.94 -1.01 1.47
CA PHE A 74 4.60 -0.95 2.06
C PHE A 74 3.50 -1.24 1.04
N ILE A 75 3.53 -0.59 -0.13
CA ILE A 75 2.54 -0.79 -1.19
C ILE A 75 2.59 -2.23 -1.70
N THR A 76 3.78 -2.70 -2.07
CA THR A 76 3.98 -4.04 -2.65
C THR A 76 3.49 -5.12 -1.69
N THR A 77 3.96 -5.09 -0.43
CA THR A 77 3.60 -6.09 0.58
C THR A 77 2.12 -6.02 0.95
N ALA A 78 1.50 -4.84 1.01
CA ALA A 78 0.07 -4.74 1.25
C ALA A 78 -0.75 -5.41 0.14
N LEU A 79 -0.39 -5.16 -1.12
CA LEU A 79 -1.06 -5.76 -2.28
C LEU A 79 -0.85 -7.28 -2.33
N GLU A 80 0.38 -7.75 -2.11
CA GLU A 80 0.73 -9.18 -2.04
C GLU A 80 -0.06 -9.92 -0.95
N ASN A 81 -0.28 -9.27 0.20
CA ASN A 81 -1.12 -9.78 1.29
C ASN A 81 -2.64 -9.67 1.04
N GLY A 82 -3.04 -9.32 -0.19
CA GLY A 82 -4.44 -9.33 -0.60
C GLY A 82 -5.22 -8.05 -0.31
N ALA A 83 -4.57 -6.96 0.11
CA ALA A 83 -5.25 -5.68 0.25
C ALA A 83 -5.78 -5.20 -1.11
N LYS A 84 -6.91 -4.47 -1.07
CA LYS A 84 -7.50 -3.88 -2.28
C LYS A 84 -6.64 -2.72 -2.77
N LEU A 85 -6.59 -2.54 -4.09
CA LEU A 85 -5.77 -1.51 -4.71
C LEU A 85 -6.18 -0.11 -4.22
N GLU A 86 -7.49 0.12 -4.08
CA GLU A 86 -8.05 1.42 -3.69
C GLU A 86 -7.67 1.78 -2.25
N ASP A 87 -7.63 0.80 -1.34
CA ASP A 87 -7.27 1.00 0.06
C ASP A 87 -5.78 1.32 0.19
N VAL A 88 -4.94 0.60 -0.55
CA VAL A 88 -3.48 0.85 -0.59
C VAL A 88 -3.18 2.20 -1.22
N GLN A 89 -3.88 2.56 -2.30
CA GLN A 89 -3.75 3.87 -2.95
C GLN A 89 -4.08 5.02 -1.98
N LYS A 90 -5.19 4.91 -1.25
CA LYS A 90 -5.59 5.90 -0.23
C LYS A 90 -4.54 5.99 0.88
N ALA A 91 -4.06 4.85 1.39
CA ALA A 91 -3.04 4.81 2.42
C ALA A 91 -1.69 5.41 1.96
N ALA A 92 -1.33 5.21 0.69
CA ALA A 92 -0.15 5.83 0.09
C ALA A 92 -0.35 7.33 -0.24
N GLY A 93 -1.59 7.83 -0.27
CA GLY A 93 -1.89 9.20 -0.67
C GLY A 93 -1.65 9.46 -2.17
N HIS A 94 -1.82 8.44 -3.01
CA HIS A 94 -1.64 8.56 -4.46
C HIS A 94 -2.91 9.09 -5.12
N ARG A 95 -2.78 10.20 -5.85
CA ARG A 95 -3.89 10.79 -6.61
C ARG A 95 -4.30 9.92 -7.79
N ASP A 96 -3.32 9.40 -8.52
CA ASP A 96 -3.54 8.55 -9.70
C ASP A 96 -3.37 7.07 -9.34
N PRO A 97 -4.40 6.21 -9.55
CA PRO A 97 -4.28 4.77 -9.37
C PRO A 97 -3.12 4.12 -10.13
N SER A 98 -2.73 4.67 -11.29
CA SER A 98 -1.64 4.15 -12.11
C SER A 98 -0.34 4.00 -11.31
N THR A 99 -0.03 4.99 -10.46
CA THR A 99 1.18 5.00 -9.62
C THR A 99 1.21 3.87 -8.60
N THR A 100 0.04 3.42 -8.13
CA THR A 100 -0.08 2.28 -7.21
C THR A 100 -0.04 0.96 -7.96
N LYS A 101 -0.66 0.89 -9.15
CA LYS A 101 -0.68 -0.29 -10.02
C LYS A 101 0.72 -0.75 -10.44
N LEU A 102 1.68 0.18 -10.58
CA LEU A 102 3.08 -0.15 -10.88
C LEU A 102 3.73 -1.10 -9.84
N TYR A 103 3.19 -1.16 -8.63
CA TYR A 103 3.65 -2.05 -7.55
C TYR A 103 2.81 -3.32 -7.41
N ASP A 104 1.71 -3.46 -8.16
CA ASP A 104 0.87 -4.65 -8.09
C ASP A 104 1.49 -5.80 -8.89
N ARG A 105 2.12 -6.74 -8.18
CA ARG A 105 2.78 -7.92 -8.77
C ARG A 105 1.87 -9.14 -8.84
N ARG A 106 0.60 -9.01 -8.45
CA ARG A 106 -0.34 -10.12 -8.47
C ARG A 106 -0.65 -10.50 -9.91
N ARG A 107 -0.67 -11.80 -10.19
CA ARG A 107 -1.14 -12.31 -11.47
C ARG A 107 -2.66 -12.19 -11.56
N TYR A 108 -3.16 -12.11 -12.79
CA TYR A 108 -4.59 -12.23 -13.06
C TYR A 108 -5.12 -13.53 -12.42
N ASN A 109 -6.11 -13.39 -11.53
CA ASN A 109 -6.79 -14.52 -10.93
C ASN A 109 -8.20 -14.61 -11.53
N PRO A 110 -8.48 -15.63 -12.37
CA PRO A 110 -9.79 -15.80 -12.99
C PRO A 110 -10.92 -16.04 -11.98
N GLU A 111 -10.65 -16.60 -10.81
CA GLU A 111 -11.67 -16.80 -9.76
C GLU A 111 -12.14 -15.48 -9.14
N LYS A 112 -11.34 -14.41 -9.26
CA LYS A 112 -11.70 -13.06 -8.83
C LYS A 112 -12.29 -12.22 -9.97
N ALA A 113 -12.40 -12.77 -11.18
CA ALA A 113 -12.91 -12.05 -12.32
C ALA A 113 -14.43 -11.85 -12.23
N ALA A 114 -14.92 -10.72 -12.74
CA ALA A 114 -16.36 -10.44 -12.78
C ALA A 114 -17.15 -11.53 -13.55
N SER A 115 -16.53 -12.16 -14.54
CA SER A 115 -17.11 -13.29 -15.27
C SER A 115 -17.35 -14.51 -14.40
N PHE A 116 -16.51 -14.73 -13.37
CA PHE A 116 -16.64 -15.86 -12.45
C PHE A 116 -17.81 -15.66 -11.46
N PHE A 117 -18.07 -14.42 -11.04
CA PHE A 117 -19.21 -14.08 -10.16
C PHE A 117 -20.52 -13.85 -10.89
N ARG A 118 -20.50 -13.79 -12.23
CA ARG A 118 -21.73 -13.81 -13.01
C ARG A 118 -22.34 -15.21 -12.87
N ARG A 119 -23.22 -15.38 -11.87
CA ARG A 119 -24.18 -16.48 -11.85
C ARG A 119 -24.94 -16.38 -13.16
N ILE A 120 -24.62 -17.27 -14.10
CA ILE A 120 -25.41 -17.43 -15.31
C ILE A 120 -26.71 -18.07 -14.85
N GLU A 121 -27.67 -17.25 -14.40
CA GLU A 121 -29.06 -17.67 -14.33
C GLU A 121 -29.44 -18.05 -15.77
N PRO A 122 -29.74 -19.33 -16.07
CA PRO A 122 -30.22 -19.70 -17.37
C PRO A 122 -31.63 -19.15 -17.48
N HIS A 123 -31.79 -17.94 -18.01
CA HIS A 123 -33.08 -17.49 -18.50
C HIS A 123 -33.34 -18.27 -19.82
N TRP A 124 -33.77 -19.52 -19.68
CA TRP A 124 -34.40 -20.25 -20.77
C TRP A 124 -35.84 -20.51 -20.34
N SER A 125 -36.69 -19.51 -20.55
CA SER A 125 -38.14 -19.69 -20.54
C SER A 125 -38.59 -20.02 -21.96
N SER A 126 -38.37 -21.27 -22.39
CA SER A 126 -39.10 -21.79 -23.54
C SER A 126 -40.48 -22.27 -23.10
N GLY A 127 -41.49 -21.55 -23.55
CA GLY A 127 -42.87 -22.02 -23.63
C GLY A 127 -43.44 -21.76 -25.01
N ARG A 128 -42.79 -22.26 -26.07
CA ARG A 128 -43.36 -22.90 -27.28
C ARG A 128 -42.41 -22.87 -28.48
N GLU A 129 -42.25 -24.07 -29.04
CA GLU A 129 -41.95 -24.41 -30.44
C GLU A 129 -40.76 -23.71 -31.13
N TYR A 130 -39.67 -24.47 -31.33
CA TYR A 130 -39.07 -24.65 -32.67
C TYR A 130 -38.09 -25.84 -32.61
N ALA A 131 -38.66 -27.06 -32.63
CA ALA A 131 -37.86 -28.25 -32.91
C ALA A 131 -37.79 -28.40 -34.44
N LYS A 132 -36.71 -27.91 -35.06
CA LYS A 132 -36.17 -28.46 -36.32
C LYS A 132 -34.81 -27.82 -36.66
N SER A 133 -33.89 -28.71 -37.01
CA SER A 133 -32.55 -28.52 -37.58
C SER A 133 -31.47 -27.83 -36.74
N TRP A 134 -30.63 -28.64 -36.08
CA TRP A 134 -29.19 -28.37 -35.97
C TRP A 134 -28.41 -29.62 -36.42
N PRO A 135 -27.33 -29.50 -37.22
CA PRO A 135 -26.62 -30.65 -37.77
C PRO A 135 -25.71 -31.28 -36.72
N ARG A 136 -25.69 -32.61 -36.65
CA ARG A 136 -24.77 -33.38 -35.81
C ARG A 136 -23.34 -33.21 -36.35
N LEU A 137 -22.51 -32.43 -35.67
CA LEU A 137 -21.06 -32.46 -35.86
C LEU A 137 -20.52 -33.76 -35.27
N ARG A 138 -20.00 -34.64 -36.14
CA ARG A 138 -19.17 -35.79 -35.75
C ARG A 138 -17.79 -35.30 -35.37
N SER A 139 -17.27 -35.75 -34.22
CA SER A 139 -15.87 -35.58 -33.84
C SER A 139 -14.95 -36.41 -34.74
N PRO A 140 -13.78 -35.88 -35.16
CA PRO A 140 -12.74 -36.69 -35.79
C PRO A 140 -11.98 -37.51 -34.73
N ARG A 141 -11.38 -38.61 -35.20
CA ARG A 141 -10.80 -39.72 -34.44
C ARG A 141 -9.53 -39.35 -33.67
#